data_AF-A0A835M0E4-F1
#
_entry.id   AF-A0A835M0E4-F1
#
_cell.length_a   1.000
_cell.length_b   1.000
_cell.length_c   1.000
_cell.angle_alpha   90.00
_cell.angle_beta   90.00
_cell.angle_gamma   90.00
#
_symmetry.space_group_name_H-M   'P 1'
#
loop_
_entity.id
_entity.type
_entity.pdbx_description
1 polymer ?
#
loop_
_entity_poly.entity_id
_entity_poly.type
_entity_poly.pdbx_seq_one_letter_code
_entity_poly.pdbx_strand_id
1 'polypeptide(L)'
;MSLLEQLGSVYPASINENANGLARYAIICQENGFVPIVEPEILVDGSHDIDRCVDVTERVLAACYKALNDHKVLLKGTLLKPNMVTQCQEVENVEKAQAAFLARCKANSEATLGTYKGDAAVGDGASEGLHVKDYKY
;
A
#
# COMPACT_ATOMS: atom_id res chain seq x y z
N MET A 1 32.29 1.59 3.21
CA MET A 1 31.03 2.05 2.59
C MET A 1 29.91 1.41 3.38
N SER A 2 29.38 2.14 4.38
CA SER A 2 28.46 1.60 5.38
C SER A 2 27.06 1.42 4.79
N LEU A 3 26.40 0.33 5.17
CA LEU A 3 25.02 -0.10 4.86
C LEU A 3 23.91 0.91 5.25
N LEU A 4 24.21 2.19 5.39
CA LEU A 4 23.30 3.26 5.82
C LEU A 4 22.56 3.98 4.65
N GLU A 5 22.67 3.48 3.41
CA GLU A 5 22.02 4.08 2.23
C GLU A 5 20.77 3.33 1.72
N GLN A 6 20.38 2.21 2.34
CA GLN A 6 19.24 1.42 1.86
C GLN A 6 17.84 1.99 2.22
N LEU A 7 17.79 3.15 2.90
CA LEU A 7 16.55 3.85 3.28
C LEU A 7 16.45 5.30 2.77
N GLY A 8 17.41 5.73 1.96
CA GLY A 8 17.72 7.15 1.79
C GLY A 8 17.29 7.80 0.49
N SER A 9 16.73 7.08 -0.49
CA SER A 9 16.55 7.69 -1.81
C SER A 9 15.33 7.28 -2.61
N VAL A 10 14.17 7.79 -2.19
CA VAL A 10 13.08 8.00 -3.15
C VAL A 10 13.45 9.23 -3.99
N TYR A 11 14.34 9.05 -4.97
CA TYR A 11 14.70 10.12 -5.89
C TYR A 11 13.47 10.50 -6.73
N PRO A 12 13.23 11.80 -7.01
CA PRO A 12 12.16 12.22 -7.90
C PRO A 12 12.21 11.51 -9.27
N ALA A 13 13.42 11.21 -9.76
CA ALA A 13 13.62 10.39 -10.95
C ALA A 13 13.01 8.99 -10.81
N SER A 14 13.27 8.28 -9.71
CA SER A 14 12.72 6.94 -9.46
C SER A 14 11.19 6.96 -9.37
N ILE A 15 10.60 7.97 -8.73
CA ILE A 15 9.13 8.12 -8.68
C ILE A 15 8.58 8.28 -10.09
N ASN A 16 9.16 9.20 -10.88
CA ASN A 16 8.66 9.52 -12.20
C ASN A 16 8.82 8.34 -13.18
N GLU A 17 9.95 7.66 -13.16
CA GLU A 17 10.18 6.50 -14.03
C GLU A 17 9.20 5.36 -13.73
N ASN A 18 9.00 5.03 -12.44
CA ASN A 18 8.03 4.00 -12.05
C ASN A 18 6.59 4.41 -12.37
N ALA A 19 6.21 5.65 -12.09
CA ALA A 19 4.88 6.18 -12.40
C ALA A 19 4.59 6.14 -13.91
N ASN A 20 5.54 6.54 -14.75
CA ASN A 20 5.41 6.46 -16.20
C ASN A 20 5.36 5.00 -16.69
N GLY A 21 6.19 4.11 -16.13
CA GLY A 21 6.15 2.68 -16.45
C GLY A 21 4.77 2.06 -16.17
N LEU A 22 4.21 2.33 -15.00
CA LEU A 22 2.88 1.88 -14.60
C LEU A 22 1.76 2.46 -15.48
N ALA A 23 1.87 3.74 -15.86
CA ALA A 23 0.89 4.36 -16.74
C ALA A 23 0.90 3.79 -18.16
N ARG A 24 2.10 3.49 -18.70
CA ARG A 24 2.26 2.82 -20.01
C ARG A 24 1.74 1.39 -19.96
N TYR A 25 2.01 0.64 -18.90
CA TYR A 25 1.42 -0.67 -18.66
C TYR A 25 -0.12 -0.58 -18.65
N ALA A 26 -0.67 0.38 -17.89
CA ALA A 26 -2.12 0.50 -17.71
C ALA A 26 -2.86 0.81 -19.02
N ILE A 27 -2.33 1.72 -19.85
CA ILE A 27 -2.98 2.02 -21.13
C ILE A 27 -2.94 0.82 -22.08
N ILE A 28 -1.82 0.09 -22.15
CA ILE A 28 -1.70 -1.11 -22.98
C ILE A 28 -2.69 -2.19 -22.52
N CYS A 29 -2.87 -2.39 -21.22
CA CYS A 29 -3.88 -3.31 -20.70
C CYS A 29 -5.28 -2.92 -21.15
N GLN A 30 -5.64 -1.64 -21.01
CA GLN A 30 -6.97 -1.16 -21.39
C GLN A 30 -7.23 -1.26 -22.90
N GLU A 31 -6.22 -0.97 -23.74
CA GLU A 31 -6.31 -1.13 -25.19
C GLU A 31 -6.55 -2.59 -25.61
N ASN A 32 -6.14 -3.55 -24.78
CA ASN A 32 -6.34 -4.99 -25.00
C ASN A 32 -7.53 -5.57 -24.21
N GLY A 33 -8.35 -4.73 -23.58
CA GLY A 33 -9.54 -5.17 -22.85
C GLY A 33 -9.29 -5.77 -21.47
N PHE A 34 -8.11 -5.56 -20.89
CA PHE A 34 -7.78 -5.97 -19.52
C PHE A 34 -7.91 -4.79 -18.55
N VAL A 35 -8.35 -5.08 -17.32
CA VAL A 35 -8.34 -4.11 -16.21
C VAL A 35 -6.95 -4.12 -15.57
N PRO A 36 -6.15 -3.04 -15.69
CA PRO A 36 -4.85 -2.98 -15.04
C PRO A 36 -4.97 -2.80 -13.52
N ILE A 37 -4.17 -3.57 -12.80
CA ILE A 37 -3.90 -3.35 -11.38
C ILE A 37 -2.60 -2.54 -11.29
N VAL A 38 -2.69 -1.31 -10.80
CA VAL A 38 -1.55 -0.41 -10.63
C VAL A 38 -1.00 -0.60 -9.22
N GLU A 39 0.22 -1.11 -9.11
CA GLU A 39 0.89 -1.45 -7.85
C GLU A 39 2.16 -0.61 -7.66
N PRO A 40 2.03 0.62 -7.12
CA PRO A 40 3.19 1.44 -6.78
C PRO A 40 3.74 1.02 -5.42
N GLU A 41 4.45 -0.09 -5.39
CA GLU A 41 5.01 -0.69 -4.17
C GLU A 41 6.14 0.20 -3.59
N ILE A 42 6.01 0.55 -2.31
CA ILE A 42 7.02 1.23 -1.49
C ILE A 42 7.55 0.23 -0.48
N LEU A 43 8.82 -0.18 -0.63
CA LEU A 43 9.44 -1.15 0.27
C LEU A 43 9.44 -0.64 1.72
N VAL A 44 9.08 -1.54 2.64
CA VAL A 44 9.04 -1.28 4.09
C VAL A 44 10.40 -1.41 4.76
N ASP A 45 11.43 -1.74 4.00
CA ASP A 45 12.76 -2.03 4.53
C ASP A 45 13.35 -0.82 5.24
N GLY A 46 13.74 -1.04 6.50
CA GLY A 46 14.67 -0.21 7.24
C GLY A 46 14.10 0.63 8.39
N SER A 47 14.76 1.75 8.72
CA SER A 47 14.63 2.49 9.98
C SER A 47 13.84 3.81 9.85
N HIS A 48 12.72 3.80 9.12
CA HIS A 48 11.86 4.98 8.97
C HIS A 48 10.68 4.95 9.95
N ASP A 49 10.19 6.14 10.32
CA ASP A 49 8.98 6.29 11.12
C ASP A 49 7.71 6.27 10.24
N ILE A 50 6.55 6.24 10.89
CA ILE A 50 5.26 6.18 10.21
C ILE A 50 4.99 7.46 9.40
N ASP A 51 5.39 8.62 9.92
CA ASP A 51 5.18 9.92 9.28
C ASP A 51 5.94 10.02 7.95
N ARG A 52 7.16 9.47 7.90
CA ARG A 52 7.92 9.36 6.66
C ARG A 52 7.25 8.43 5.65
N CYS A 53 6.67 7.32 6.10
CA CYS A 53 5.94 6.39 5.24
C CYS A 53 4.70 7.07 4.62
N VAL A 54 3.97 7.89 5.40
CA VAL A 54 2.85 8.71 4.91
C VAL A 54 3.30 9.69 3.82
N ASP A 55 4.30 10.52 4.10
CA ASP A 55 4.81 11.53 3.14
C ASP A 55 5.28 10.90 1.82
N VAL A 56 5.99 9.77 1.89
CA VAL A 56 6.44 9.06 0.68
C VAL A 56 5.25 8.46 -0.07
N THR A 57 4.30 7.86 0.63
CA THR A 57 3.10 7.25 0.03
C THR A 57 2.28 8.29 -0.72
N GLU A 58 2.04 9.46 -0.12
CA GLU A 58 1.31 10.55 -0.77
C GLU A 58 2.00 11.02 -2.06
N ARG A 59 3.32 11.21 -2.03
CA ARG A 59 4.10 11.65 -3.20
C ARG A 59 4.06 10.63 -4.34
N VAL A 60 4.24 9.35 -4.02
CA VAL A 60 4.23 8.27 -5.01
C VAL A 60 2.84 8.11 -5.63
N LEU A 61 1.79 8.12 -4.82
CA LEU A 61 0.42 8.02 -5.31
C LEU A 61 0.04 9.22 -6.18
N ALA A 62 0.39 10.44 -5.76
CA ALA A 62 0.13 11.65 -6.54
C ALA A 62 0.81 11.59 -7.92
N ALA A 63 2.08 11.18 -7.96
CA ALA A 63 2.82 11.01 -9.21
C ALA A 63 2.21 9.93 -10.10
N CYS A 64 1.79 8.79 -9.53
CA CYS A 64 1.14 7.71 -10.29
C CYS A 64 -0.18 8.18 -10.91
N TYR A 65 -1.06 8.83 -10.14
CA TYR A 65 -2.32 9.35 -10.68
C TYR A 65 -2.11 10.45 -11.72
N LYS A 66 -1.08 11.29 -11.55
CA LYS A 66 -0.70 12.28 -12.56
C LYS A 66 -0.27 11.60 -13.85
N ALA A 67 0.61 10.61 -13.79
CA ALA A 67 1.07 9.85 -14.96
C ALA A 67 -0.09 9.11 -15.64
N LEU A 68 -0.98 8.45 -14.89
CA LEU A 68 -2.18 7.78 -15.43
C LEU A 68 -3.06 8.76 -16.21
N ASN A 69 -3.27 9.97 -15.69
CA ASN A 69 -4.04 11.01 -16.37
C ASN A 69 -3.34 11.58 -17.60
N ASP A 70 -2.01 11.73 -17.57
CA ASP A 70 -1.22 12.19 -18.71
C ASP A 70 -1.29 11.20 -19.87
N HIS A 71 -1.25 9.90 -19.56
CA HIS A 71 -1.41 8.80 -20.50
C HIS A 71 -2.86 8.48 -20.89
N LYS A 72 -3.84 9.28 -20.41
CA LYS A 72 -5.27 9.13 -20.73
C LYS A 72 -5.87 7.78 -20.35
N VAL A 73 -5.33 7.17 -19.29
CA VAL A 73 -5.89 5.93 -18.72
C VAL A 73 -7.27 6.19 -18.14
N LEU A 74 -8.23 5.32 -18.46
CA LEU A 74 -9.57 5.38 -17.89
C LEU A 74 -9.55 4.92 -16.43
N LEU A 75 -9.52 5.85 -15.47
CA LEU A 75 -9.41 5.54 -14.04
C LEU A 75 -10.55 4.64 -13.50
N LYS A 76 -11.75 4.71 -14.09
CA LYS A 76 -12.88 3.83 -13.71
C LYS A 76 -12.63 2.36 -14.09
N GLY A 77 -11.71 2.12 -15.01
CA GLY A 77 -11.31 0.80 -15.48
C GLY A 77 -9.94 0.40 -14.94
N THR A 78 -9.51 0.92 -13.79
CA THR A 78 -8.27 0.48 -13.11
C THR A 78 -8.58 0.04 -11.69
N LEU A 79 -7.67 -0.75 -11.11
CA LEU A 79 -7.60 -1.03 -9.69
C LEU A 79 -6.27 -0.51 -9.15
N LEU A 80 -6.26 0.02 -7.94
CA LEU A 80 -5.03 0.41 -7.24
C LEU A 80 -4.72 -0.64 -6.17
N LYS A 81 -3.48 -1.12 -6.16
CA LYS A 81 -2.95 -1.99 -5.11
C LYS A 81 -1.78 -1.27 -4.42
N PRO A 82 -2.06 -0.34 -3.49
CA PRO A 82 -1.02 0.34 -2.75
C PRO A 82 -0.54 -0.54 -1.59
N ASN A 83 0.61 -0.18 -1.02
CA ASN A 83 1.04 -0.73 0.25
C ASN A 83 0.23 -0.14 1.41
N MET A 84 0.11 -0.91 2.49
CA MET A 84 -0.30 -0.35 3.77
C MET A 84 0.86 0.45 4.36
N VAL A 85 0.55 1.51 5.09
CA VAL A 85 1.54 2.27 5.85
C VAL A 85 1.88 1.45 7.12
N THR A 86 3.01 0.74 7.12
CA THR A 86 3.37 -0.23 8.17
C THR A 86 4.87 -0.26 8.51
N GLN A 87 5.21 -0.77 9.69
CA GLN A 87 6.59 -1.00 10.15
C GLN A 87 7.17 -2.33 9.61
N CYS A 88 8.50 -2.44 9.54
CA CYS A 88 9.28 -3.49 8.86
C CYS A 88 9.12 -4.92 9.46
N GLN A 89 9.22 -5.99 8.65
CA GLN A 89 9.06 -7.41 9.06
C GLN A 89 10.15 -8.35 8.50
N GLU A 90 10.45 -9.42 9.26
CA GLU A 90 11.36 -10.55 8.94
C GLU A 90 10.58 -11.88 8.81
N VAL A 91 11.11 -12.88 8.09
CA VAL A 91 10.38 -14.09 7.63
C VAL A 91 11.01 -15.40 8.13
N GLU A 92 10.17 -16.40 8.51
CA GLU A 92 10.23 -17.83 8.07
C GLU A 92 9.29 -18.78 8.88
N ASN A 93 8.22 -19.32 8.25
CA ASN A 93 7.55 -20.60 8.60
C ASN A 93 6.35 -20.94 7.66
N VAL A 94 6.43 -22.02 6.87
CA VAL A 94 5.45 -22.32 5.80
C VAL A 94 4.08 -22.82 6.33
N GLU A 95 4.05 -23.72 7.31
CA GLU A 95 2.78 -24.27 7.81
C GLU A 95 1.98 -23.23 8.63
N LYS A 96 2.67 -22.44 9.45
CA LYS A 96 2.05 -21.31 10.15
C LYS A 96 1.60 -20.24 9.17
N ALA A 97 2.31 -20.04 8.06
CA ALA A 97 1.92 -19.09 7.01
C ALA A 97 0.62 -19.51 6.30
N GLN A 98 0.39 -20.79 6.05
CA GLN A 98 -0.86 -21.25 5.42
C GLN A 98 -2.08 -21.03 6.32
N ALA A 99 -1.97 -21.34 7.62
CA ALA A 99 -3.03 -21.08 8.59
C ALA A 99 -3.29 -19.58 8.77
N ALA A 100 -2.23 -18.77 8.87
CA ALA A 100 -2.32 -17.32 8.93
C ALA A 100 -2.92 -16.74 7.64
N PHE A 101 -2.57 -17.26 6.47
CA PHE A 101 -3.10 -16.83 5.18
C PHE A 101 -4.61 -17.02 5.10
N LEU A 102 -5.12 -18.20 5.44
CA LEU A 102 -6.57 -18.46 5.41
C LEU A 102 -7.34 -17.60 6.41
N ALA A 103 -6.79 -17.40 7.62
CA ALA A 103 -7.36 -16.50 8.62
C ALA A 103 -7.40 -15.06 8.11
N ARG A 104 -6.31 -14.58 7.51
CA ARG A 104 -6.23 -13.24 6.91
C ARG A 104 -7.16 -13.07 5.71
N CYS A 105 -7.35 -14.08 4.86
CA CYS A 105 -8.32 -14.03 3.75
C CYS A 105 -9.74 -13.83 4.27
N LYS A 106 -10.15 -14.55 5.33
CA LYS A 106 -11.45 -14.39 5.97
C LYS A 106 -11.59 -13.02 6.63
N ALA A 107 -10.60 -12.61 7.41
CA ALA A 107 -10.58 -11.30 8.05
C ALA A 107 -10.68 -10.16 7.04
N ASN A 108 -9.93 -10.24 5.93
CA ASN A 108 -10.01 -9.25 4.84
C ASN A 108 -11.39 -9.28 4.15
N SER A 109 -11.97 -10.47 3.92
CA SER A 109 -13.32 -10.61 3.36
C SER A 109 -14.40 -10.01 4.26
N GLU A 110 -14.24 -10.10 5.57
CA GLU A 110 -15.16 -9.49 6.54
C GLU A 110 -14.90 -7.98 6.67
N ALA A 111 -13.65 -7.53 6.53
CA ALA A 111 -13.28 -6.13 6.60
C ALA A 111 -13.85 -5.33 5.41
N THR A 112 -13.86 -5.89 4.20
CA THR A 112 -14.49 -5.25 3.04
C THR A 112 -16.00 -5.09 3.20
N LEU A 113 -16.62 -5.90 4.05
CA LEU A 113 -18.05 -5.85 4.38
C LEU A 113 -18.33 -5.05 5.66
N GLY A 114 -17.30 -4.55 6.35
CA GLY A 114 -17.45 -3.88 7.65
C GLY A 114 -17.90 -4.81 8.79
N THR A 115 -17.84 -6.12 8.61
CA THR A 115 -18.29 -7.13 9.57
C THR A 115 -17.17 -7.75 10.38
N TYR A 116 -15.91 -7.39 10.11
CA TYR A 116 -14.75 -7.90 10.83
C TYR A 116 -14.75 -7.44 12.29
N LYS A 117 -14.71 -8.39 13.23
CA LYS A 117 -14.80 -8.11 14.68
C LYS A 117 -13.47 -8.18 15.43
N GLY A 118 -12.37 -8.48 14.73
CA GLY A 118 -11.04 -8.65 15.34
C GLY A 118 -10.87 -10.03 16.02
N ASP A 119 -9.82 -10.75 15.65
CA ASP A 119 -9.45 -12.03 16.28
C ASP A 119 -8.50 -11.87 17.49
N ALA A 120 -8.34 -10.65 18.02
CA ALA A 120 -7.48 -10.42 19.17
C ALA A 120 -8.10 -11.05 20.42
N ALA A 121 -7.36 -11.94 21.09
CA ALA A 121 -7.54 -12.12 22.52
C ALA A 121 -7.55 -10.71 23.13
N VAL A 122 -8.65 -10.37 23.81
CA VAL A 122 -8.91 -9.05 24.39
C VAL A 122 -7.77 -8.72 25.35
N GLY A 123 -6.75 -8.03 24.84
CA GLY A 123 -5.79 -7.29 25.64
C GLY A 123 -6.43 -5.97 26.07
N ASP A 124 -6.13 -5.53 27.29
CA ASP A 124 -6.72 -4.42 28.06
C ASP A 124 -6.81 -3.02 27.38
N GLY A 125 -6.60 -2.89 26.06
CA GLY A 125 -6.75 -1.65 25.31
C GLY A 125 -7.98 -1.58 24.39
N ALA A 126 -8.75 -2.67 24.22
CA ALA A 126 -9.91 -2.69 23.32
C ALA A 126 -11.19 -2.05 23.89
N SER A 127 -11.14 -1.53 25.12
CA SER A 127 -12.28 -0.93 25.84
C SER A 127 -12.39 0.59 25.71
N GLU A 128 -11.42 1.27 25.08
CA GLU A 128 -11.46 2.73 24.93
C GLU A 128 -11.75 3.14 23.47
N GLY A 129 -12.88 3.82 23.26
CA GLY A 129 -13.26 4.35 21.96
C GLY A 129 -12.32 5.48 21.52
N LEU A 130 -11.58 5.28 20.43
CA LEU A 130 -10.72 6.29 19.77
C LEU A 130 -11.51 7.39 19.02
N HIS A 131 -12.70 7.77 19.49
CA HIS A 131 -13.41 8.90 18.90
C HIS A 131 -12.76 10.22 19.33
N VAL A 132 -11.86 10.75 18.50
CA VAL A 132 -11.41 12.14 18.61
C VAL A 132 -12.31 13.00 17.72
N LYS A 133 -13.16 13.78 18.37
CA LYS A 133 -13.92 14.87 17.72
C LYS A 133 -12.91 15.94 17.29
N ASP A 134 -13.07 16.47 16.07
CA ASP A 134 -12.29 17.57 15.48
C ASP A 134 -10.92 17.20 14.88
N TYR A 135 -10.91 16.39 13.82
CA TYR A 135 -9.76 16.31 12.90
C TYR A 135 -9.41 17.72 12.36
N LYS A 136 -8.20 18.20 12.63
CA LYS A 136 -7.64 19.37 11.97
C LYS A 136 -6.69 18.93 10.85
N TYR A 137 -6.87 19.57 9.69
CA TYR A 137 -6.05 19.46 8.47
C TYR A 137 -4.57 19.72 8.71
#